data_AF-A0A381NE01-F1
#
_entry.id   AF-A0A381NE01-F1
#
_cell.length_a   1.000
_cell.length_b   1.000
_cell.length_c   1.000
_cell.angle_alpha   90.00
_cell.angle_beta   90.00
_cell.angle_gamma   90.00
#
_symmetry.space_group_name_H-M   'P 1'
#
loop_
_entity.id
_entity.type
_entity.pdbx_description
1 polymer ?
#
loop_
_entity_poly.entity_id
_entity_poly.type
_entity_poly.pdbx_seq_one_letter_code
_entity_poly.pdbx_strand_id
1 'polypeptide(L)'
;MVRRTKIIATIGPSTHNPEVLKKLLHEVDAVRINLAHGSWDGDESNHRKTIKNIQKIARKINKPIGILADLKGNKLRVGDFKNEKINLVEGSEITVRLKDDDSIKVPNEIYINSIEIMQLIEVGDQILLDDGQIQIEVVGISKDASKISCKITKGGELASRKGFEVKDKTLRQQGLTDRDKKDLEKLSAC
;
A
#
# COMPACT_ATOMS: atom_id res chain seq x y z
N MET A 1 29.16 26.54 -2.53
CA MET A 1 27.84 26.93 -3.08
C MET A 1 26.76 26.24 -2.26
N VAL A 2 25.73 26.95 -1.81
CA VAL A 2 24.66 26.33 -0.99
C VAL A 2 23.70 25.58 -1.90
N ARG A 3 23.36 24.33 -1.55
CA ARG A 3 22.39 23.51 -2.27
C ARG A 3 21.01 24.18 -2.24
N ARG A 4 20.40 24.39 -3.41
CA ARG A 4 19.05 24.97 -3.54
C ARG A 4 17.96 23.90 -3.53
N THR A 5 18.19 22.77 -4.20
CA THR A 5 17.23 21.66 -4.26
C THR A 5 17.16 20.92 -2.93
N LYS A 6 15.94 20.70 -2.44
CA LYS A 6 15.70 20.00 -1.17
C LYS A 6 15.69 18.49 -1.37
N ILE A 7 16.20 17.75 -0.38
CA ILE A 7 16.23 16.29 -0.39
C ILE A 7 15.26 15.75 0.66
N ILE A 8 14.39 14.84 0.22
CA ILE A 8 13.47 14.10 1.07
C ILE A 8 13.89 12.63 1.04
N ALA A 9 14.08 12.01 2.20
CA ALA A 9 14.37 10.58 2.30
C ALA A 9 13.27 9.82 3.04
N THR A 10 12.83 8.69 2.49
CA THR A 10 11.88 7.79 3.17
C THR A 10 12.59 7.02 4.27
N ILE A 11 11.99 7.01 5.45
CA ILE A 11 12.48 6.27 6.62
C ILE A 11 11.91 4.86 6.63
N GLY A 12 12.75 3.89 6.99
CA GLY A 12 12.39 2.49 7.09
C GLY A 12 13.45 1.66 7.82
N PRO A 13 13.40 0.32 7.72
CA PRO A 13 14.26 -0.58 8.49
C PRO A 13 15.77 -0.29 8.36
N SER A 14 16.24 0.09 7.16
CA SER A 14 17.64 0.44 6.90
C SER A 14 18.12 1.68 7.68
N THR A 15 17.20 2.49 8.19
CA THR A 15 17.46 3.73 8.93
C THR A 15 17.07 3.65 10.40
N HIS A 16 16.68 2.47 10.91
CA HIS A 16 16.35 2.30 12.34
C HIS A 16 17.57 2.41 13.26
N ASN A 17 18.77 2.15 12.75
CA ASN A 17 20.00 2.37 13.49
C ASN A 17 20.20 3.88 13.74
N PRO A 18 20.33 4.34 15.00
CA PRO A 18 20.47 5.76 15.32
C PRO A 18 21.65 6.47 14.66
N GLU A 19 22.78 5.77 14.46
CA GLU A 19 23.96 6.34 13.81
C GLU A 19 23.74 6.52 12.31
N VAL A 20 23.07 5.57 11.66
CA VAL A 20 22.67 5.69 10.25
C VAL A 20 21.65 6.82 10.09
N LEU A 21 20.65 6.89 10.97
CA LEU A 21 19.66 7.96 10.97
C LEU A 21 20.34 9.33 11.15
N LYS A 22 21.28 9.46 12.10
CA LYS A 22 22.03 10.70 12.30
C LYS A 22 22.78 11.13 11.05
N LYS A 23 23.52 10.22 10.41
CA LYS A 23 24.21 10.49 9.14
C LYS A 23 23.23 10.94 8.05
N LEU A 24 22.10 10.26 7.91
CA LEU A 24 21.05 10.64 6.96
C LEU A 24 20.53 12.06 7.22
N LEU A 25 20.22 12.40 8.48
CA LEU A 25 19.69 13.71 8.86
C LEU A 25 20.68 14.85 8.60
N HIS A 26 21.99 14.60 8.59
CA HIS A 26 22.97 15.59 8.15
C HIS A 26 22.82 15.95 6.66
N GLU A 27 22.38 15.02 5.81
CA GLU A 27 22.34 15.20 4.36
C GLU A 27 20.98 15.68 3.80
N VAL A 28 19.88 15.35 4.49
CA VAL A 28 18.51 15.61 4.00
C VAL A 28 17.88 16.88 4.57
N ASP A 29 16.85 17.43 3.92
CA ASP A 29 16.10 18.58 4.44
C ASP A 29 14.79 18.14 5.12
N ALA A 30 14.23 17.02 4.67
CA ALA A 30 13.05 16.42 5.26
C ALA A 30 13.11 14.90 5.15
N VAL A 31 12.25 14.25 5.93
CA VAL A 31 12.09 12.81 5.93
C VAL A 31 10.63 12.46 5.67
N ARG A 32 10.40 11.40 4.90
CA ARG A 32 9.08 10.85 4.60
C ARG A 32 8.85 9.62 5.47
N ILE A 33 7.72 9.59 6.17
CA ILE A 33 7.24 8.41 6.90
C ILE A 33 6.05 7.86 6.13
N ASN A 34 6.22 6.70 5.53
CA ASN A 34 5.15 6.02 4.79
C ASN A 34 4.28 5.20 5.76
N LEU A 35 3.04 5.67 5.99
CA LEU A 35 2.09 5.05 6.91
C LEU A 35 1.37 3.83 6.31
N ALA A 36 1.61 3.52 5.02
CA ALA A 36 1.12 2.30 4.41
C ALA A 36 1.81 1.04 5.00
N HIS A 37 2.96 1.20 5.64
CA HIS A 37 3.76 0.16 6.29
C HIS A 37 4.01 0.53 7.74
N GLY A 38 4.18 -0.47 8.62
CA GLY A 38 4.44 -0.24 10.04
C GLY A 38 3.17 -0.04 10.87
N SER A 39 3.35 0.38 12.11
CA SER A 39 2.26 0.52 13.07
C SER A 39 2.53 1.63 14.08
N TRP A 40 1.49 1.97 14.84
CA TRP A 40 1.58 2.94 15.92
C TRP A 40 1.87 2.32 17.28
N ASP A 41 1.58 1.03 17.42
CA ASP A 41 1.52 0.32 18.69
C ASP A 41 2.51 -0.87 18.76
N GLY A 42 3.19 -1.21 17.65
CA GLY A 42 4.22 -2.27 17.59
C GLY A 42 5.62 -1.77 17.91
N ASP A 43 6.61 -2.68 18.03
CA ASP A 43 7.95 -2.31 18.49
C ASP A 43 8.96 -1.98 17.37
N GLU A 44 9.07 -2.82 16.35
CA GLU A 44 10.15 -2.69 15.35
C GLU A 44 9.94 -1.56 14.35
N SER A 45 8.71 -1.35 13.89
CA SER A 45 8.36 -0.34 12.87
C SER A 45 7.34 0.66 13.41
N ASN A 46 7.63 1.23 14.58
CA ASN A 46 6.74 2.14 15.27
C ASN A 46 6.88 3.59 14.75
N HIS A 47 5.80 4.16 14.22
CA HIS A 47 5.80 5.53 13.71
C HIS A 47 6.11 6.57 14.78
N ARG A 48 5.51 6.46 15.97
CA ARG A 48 5.71 7.40 17.09
C ARG A 48 7.15 7.39 17.60
N LYS A 49 7.75 6.21 17.80
CA LYS A 49 9.15 6.09 18.21
C LYS A 49 10.08 6.67 17.14
N THR A 50 9.80 6.40 15.87
CA THR A 50 10.57 6.92 14.74
C THR A 50 10.55 8.45 14.72
N ILE A 51 9.38 9.07 14.82
CA ILE A 51 9.22 10.54 14.86
C ILE A 51 10.01 11.14 16.04
N LYS A 52 9.86 10.57 17.25
CA LYS A 52 10.58 11.04 18.43
C LYS A 52 12.10 10.93 18.28
N ASN A 53 12.59 9.86 17.66
CA ASN A 53 14.02 9.68 17.39
C ASN A 53 14.54 10.73 16.40
N ILE A 54 13.80 10.98 15.31
CA ILE A 54 14.15 12.02 14.33
C ILE A 54 14.23 13.39 15.02
N GLN A 55 13.19 13.78 15.78
CA GLN A 55 13.16 15.05 16.50
C GLN A 55 14.33 15.17 17.50
N LYS A 56 14.63 14.10 18.25
CA LYS A 56 15.74 14.06 19.21
C LYS A 56 17.09 14.26 18.52
N ILE A 57 17.33 13.57 17.42
CA ILE A 57 18.59 13.67 16.68
C ILE A 57 18.70 15.03 15.98
N ALA A 58 17.64 15.52 15.36
CA ALA A 58 17.58 16.84 14.72
C ALA A 58 17.97 17.97 15.70
N ARG A 59 17.46 17.92 16.94
CA ARG A 59 17.87 18.84 18.02
C ARG A 59 19.35 18.70 18.36
N LYS A 60 19.87 17.48 18.49
CA LYS A 60 21.28 17.22 18.79
C LYS A 60 22.23 17.74 17.72
N ILE A 61 21.84 17.68 16.45
CA ILE A 61 22.66 18.16 15.32
C ILE A 61 22.38 19.63 14.96
N ASN A 62 21.50 20.29 15.71
CA ASN A 62 21.06 21.67 15.50
C ASN A 62 20.65 21.99 14.05
N LYS A 63 19.86 21.09 13.44
CA LYS A 63 19.38 21.24 12.07
C LYS A 63 17.86 21.03 12.01
N PRO A 64 17.10 22.00 11.48
CA PRO A 64 15.68 21.80 11.21
C PRO A 64 15.49 20.70 10.16
N ILE A 65 14.64 19.72 10.46
CA ILE A 65 14.27 18.63 9.55
C ILE A 65 12.75 18.59 9.46
N GLY A 66 12.21 18.71 8.24
CA GLY A 66 10.78 18.52 8.00
C GLY A 66 10.39 17.05 8.15
N ILE A 67 9.23 16.76 8.73
CA ILE A 67 8.67 15.41 8.76
C ILE A 67 7.41 15.41 7.90
N LEU A 68 7.43 14.63 6.82
CA LEU A 68 6.32 14.42 5.90
C LEU A 68 5.68 13.07 6.21
N ALA A 69 4.45 13.09 6.71
CA ALA A 69 3.65 11.88 6.84
C ALA A 69 2.90 11.60 5.54
N ASP A 70 3.15 10.44 4.97
CA ASP A 70 2.51 9.99 3.75
C ASP A 70 1.43 8.96 4.09
N LEU A 71 0.18 9.38 3.91
CA LEU A 71 -1.00 8.60 4.26
C LEU A 71 -1.17 7.41 3.32
N LYS A 72 -1.85 6.37 3.80
CA LYS A 72 -2.05 5.15 3.00
C LYS A 72 -3.01 5.41 1.82
N GLY A 73 -4.03 6.24 2.04
CA GLY A 73 -5.04 6.57 1.06
C GLY A 73 -5.90 5.38 0.63
N ASN A 74 -6.69 5.59 -0.42
CA ASN A 74 -7.73 4.66 -0.89
C ASN A 74 -7.21 3.55 -1.81
N LYS A 75 -5.90 3.25 -1.79
CA LYS A 75 -5.32 2.24 -2.69
C LYS A 75 -5.88 0.87 -2.37
N LEU A 76 -6.62 0.30 -3.31
CA LEU A 76 -7.13 -1.07 -3.21
C LEU A 76 -5.99 -2.07 -3.19
N ARG A 77 -6.18 -3.13 -2.41
CA ARG A 77 -5.20 -4.20 -2.26
C ARG A 77 -5.90 -5.53 -2.27
N VAL A 78 -5.20 -6.53 -2.81
CA VAL A 78 -5.63 -7.92 -2.72
C VAL A 78 -5.56 -8.41 -1.27
N GLY A 79 -6.42 -9.37 -0.94
CA GLY A 79 -6.47 -10.03 0.35
C GLY A 79 -5.23 -10.89 0.66
N ASP A 80 -5.31 -11.64 1.76
CA ASP A 80 -4.24 -12.53 2.18
C ASP A 80 -4.41 -13.93 1.57
N PHE A 81 -3.33 -14.48 1.02
CA PHE A 81 -3.29 -15.84 0.53
C PHE A 81 -2.95 -16.84 1.64
N LYS A 82 -3.16 -18.15 1.41
CA LYS A 82 -2.83 -19.18 2.41
C LYS A 82 -1.31 -19.33 2.57
N ASN A 83 -0.58 -19.31 1.46
CA ASN A 83 0.87 -19.47 1.41
C ASN A 83 1.58 -18.13 1.18
N GLU A 84 0.99 -17.02 1.66
CA GLU A 84 1.41 -15.62 1.46
C GLU A 84 1.43 -15.11 0.01
N LYS A 85 1.52 -16.01 -0.98
CA LYS A 85 1.59 -15.72 -2.40
C LYS A 85 0.91 -16.80 -3.24
N ILE A 86 0.56 -16.45 -4.47
CA ILE A 86 0.06 -17.36 -5.50
C ILE A 86 0.83 -17.14 -6.80
N ASN A 87 0.99 -18.20 -7.61
CA ASN A 87 1.59 -18.10 -8.93
C ASN A 87 0.49 -18.00 -9.99
N LEU A 88 0.52 -16.94 -10.79
CA LEU A 88 -0.44 -16.69 -11.86
C LEU A 88 0.20 -17.05 -13.19
N VAL A 89 -0.30 -18.11 -13.82
CA VAL A 89 0.21 -18.61 -15.11
C VAL A 89 -0.52 -17.91 -16.24
N GLU A 90 0.24 -17.33 -17.18
CA GLU A 90 -0.33 -16.67 -18.36
C GLU A 90 -1.24 -17.62 -19.16
N GLY A 91 -2.37 -17.10 -19.62
CA GLY A 91 -3.39 -17.86 -20.34
C GLY A 91 -4.36 -18.65 -19.45
N SER A 92 -4.05 -18.83 -18.16
CA SER A 92 -4.94 -19.50 -17.21
C SER A 92 -6.03 -18.57 -16.69
N GLU A 93 -7.04 -19.15 -16.04
CA GLU A 93 -8.15 -18.40 -15.43
C GLU A 93 -7.90 -18.11 -13.94
N ILE A 94 -8.41 -16.98 -13.48
CA ILE A 94 -8.42 -16.58 -12.08
C ILE A 94 -9.77 -15.91 -11.76
N THR A 95 -10.27 -16.08 -10.54
CA THR A 95 -11.48 -15.38 -10.10
C THR A 95 -11.13 -14.27 -9.12
N VAL A 96 -11.59 -13.05 -9.38
CA VAL A 96 -11.61 -11.97 -8.39
C VAL A 96 -12.94 -12.04 -7.65
N ARG A 97 -12.89 -12.02 -6.32
CA ARG A 97 -14.07 -12.19 -5.46
C ARG A 97 -14.17 -11.08 -4.44
N LEU A 98 -15.39 -10.62 -4.19
CA LEU A 98 -15.67 -9.74 -3.07
C LEU A 98 -15.44 -10.49 -1.75
N LYS A 99 -14.70 -9.86 -0.85
CA LYS A 99 -14.37 -10.45 0.44
C LYS A 99 -15.59 -10.42 1.38
N ASP A 100 -16.31 -11.54 1.45
CA ASP A 100 -17.49 -11.69 2.29
C ASP A 100 -17.20 -12.47 3.60
N ASP A 101 -16.19 -13.35 3.61
CA ASP A 101 -15.79 -14.18 4.76
C ASP A 101 -14.27 -14.39 4.79
N ASP A 102 -13.64 -14.18 5.95
CA ASP A 102 -12.20 -14.35 6.21
C ASP A 102 -11.74 -15.82 6.25
N SER A 103 -12.67 -16.77 6.34
CA SER A 103 -12.38 -18.19 6.58
C SER A 103 -12.11 -19.00 5.30
N ILE A 104 -12.47 -18.47 4.12
CA ILE A 104 -12.40 -19.19 2.85
C ILE A 104 -11.20 -18.69 2.04
N LYS A 105 -10.14 -19.50 2.01
CA LYS A 105 -8.98 -19.30 1.13
C LYS A 105 -9.00 -20.36 0.03
N VAL A 106 -9.75 -20.12 -1.03
CA VAL A 106 -9.79 -21.04 -2.18
C VAL A 106 -8.53 -20.83 -3.03
N PRO A 107 -7.90 -21.92 -3.52
CA PRO A 107 -6.87 -21.81 -4.55
C PRO A 107 -7.43 -21.09 -5.79
N ASN A 108 -6.60 -20.28 -6.47
CA ASN A 108 -6.97 -19.55 -7.68
C ASN A 108 -8.08 -18.49 -7.51
N GLU A 109 -8.19 -17.89 -6.33
CA GLU A 109 -9.02 -16.72 -6.12
C GLU A 109 -8.23 -15.52 -5.56
N ILE A 110 -8.58 -14.33 -6.02
CA ILE A 110 -8.09 -13.04 -5.52
C ILE A 110 -9.24 -12.38 -4.79
N TYR A 111 -9.05 -12.05 -3.51
CA TYR A 111 -10.07 -11.37 -2.72
C TYR A 111 -9.84 -9.86 -2.73
N ILE A 112 -10.91 -9.07 -2.90
CA ILE A 112 -10.87 -7.61 -2.74
C ILE A 112 -11.97 -7.13 -1.79
N ASN A 113 -11.70 -6.06 -1.05
CA ASN A 113 -12.58 -5.55 0.00
C ASN A 113 -13.33 -4.26 -0.42
N SER A 114 -13.74 -4.18 -1.68
CA SER A 114 -14.48 -3.03 -2.20
C SER A 114 -15.59 -3.50 -3.14
N ILE A 115 -16.83 -3.39 -2.69
CA ILE A 115 -18.01 -3.61 -3.54
C ILE A 115 -18.10 -2.57 -4.65
N GLU A 116 -17.70 -1.33 -4.36
CA GLU A 116 -17.77 -0.20 -5.29
C GLU A 116 -16.97 -0.48 -6.57
N ILE A 117 -15.74 -1.00 -6.46
CA ILE A 117 -14.96 -1.33 -7.66
C ILE A 117 -15.53 -2.54 -8.38
N MET A 118 -16.03 -3.56 -7.67
CA MET A 118 -16.62 -4.74 -8.29
C MET A 118 -17.82 -4.37 -9.17
N GLN A 119 -18.63 -3.40 -8.72
CA GLN A 119 -19.80 -2.90 -9.45
C GLN A 119 -19.43 -2.01 -10.65
N LEU A 120 -18.21 -1.48 -10.69
CA LEU A 120 -17.72 -0.66 -11.81
C LEU A 120 -17.07 -1.50 -12.91
N ILE A 121 -16.68 -2.75 -12.62
CA ILE A 121 -15.99 -3.61 -13.57
C ILE A 121 -16.97 -4.11 -14.64
N GLU A 122 -16.50 -4.15 -15.88
CA GLU A 122 -17.20 -4.64 -17.05
C GLU A 122 -16.37 -5.71 -17.77
N VAL A 123 -17.03 -6.54 -18.58
CA VAL A 123 -16.33 -7.53 -19.41
C VAL A 123 -15.43 -6.81 -20.42
N GLY A 124 -14.17 -7.27 -20.54
CA GLY A 124 -13.13 -6.64 -21.34
C GLY A 124 -12.23 -5.67 -20.57
N ASP A 125 -12.56 -5.32 -19.33
CA ASP A 125 -11.69 -4.48 -18.50
C ASP A 125 -10.35 -5.16 -18.23
N GLN A 126 -9.30 -4.34 -18.14
CA GLN A 126 -7.98 -4.77 -17.69
C GLN A 126 -7.79 -4.45 -16.21
N ILE A 127 -7.47 -5.46 -15.42
CA ILE A 127 -7.11 -5.33 -14.02
C ILE A 127 -5.59 -5.46 -13.89
N LEU A 128 -4.99 -4.46 -13.25
CA LEU A 128 -3.57 -4.36 -12.97
C LEU A 128 -3.31 -4.79 -11.53
N LEU A 129 -2.38 -5.74 -11.37
CA LEU A 129 -1.98 -6.31 -10.10
C LEU A 129 -0.50 -6.04 -9.86
N ASP A 130 -0.14 -5.82 -8.59
CA ASP A 130 1.23 -5.51 -8.17
C ASP A 130 1.88 -4.41 -9.02
N ASP A 131 1.25 -3.23 -9.03
CA ASP A 131 1.71 -2.04 -9.76
C ASP A 131 1.88 -2.29 -11.28
N GLY A 132 1.01 -3.15 -11.84
CA GLY A 132 0.94 -3.46 -13.28
C GLY A 132 1.96 -4.50 -13.74
N GLN A 133 2.72 -5.11 -12.82
CA GLN A 133 3.61 -6.23 -13.14
C GLN A 133 2.82 -7.43 -13.65
N ILE A 134 1.64 -7.66 -13.09
CA ILE A 134 0.70 -8.72 -13.45
C ILE A 134 -0.55 -8.06 -14.04
N GLN A 135 -1.12 -8.68 -15.07
CA GLN A 135 -2.32 -8.18 -15.74
C GLN A 135 -3.30 -9.32 -15.98
N ILE A 136 -4.57 -9.03 -15.74
CA ILE A 136 -5.67 -9.95 -16.00
C ILE A 136 -6.79 -9.19 -16.73
N GLU A 137 -7.53 -9.89 -17.58
CA GLU A 137 -8.62 -9.35 -18.37
C GLU A 137 -9.93 -10.00 -17.93
N VAL A 138 -10.98 -9.20 -17.77
CA VAL A 138 -12.29 -9.66 -17.31
C VAL A 138 -13.02 -10.38 -18.44
N VAL A 139 -13.37 -11.65 -18.21
CA VAL A 139 -14.08 -12.49 -19.19
C VAL A 139 -15.52 -12.79 -18.78
N GLY A 140 -15.88 -12.57 -17.51
CA GLY A 140 -17.24 -12.79 -17.03
C GLY A 140 -17.49 -12.22 -15.65
N ILE A 141 -18.75 -11.88 -15.36
CA ILE A 141 -19.18 -11.27 -14.11
C ILE A 141 -20.43 -11.99 -13.61
N SER A 142 -20.49 -12.33 -12.32
CA SER A 142 -21.69 -12.91 -11.71
C SER A 142 -22.83 -11.89 -11.64
N LYS A 143 -24.08 -12.37 -11.57
CA LYS A 143 -25.27 -11.49 -11.57
C LYS A 143 -25.29 -10.45 -10.44
N ASP A 144 -24.68 -10.79 -9.31
CA ASP A 144 -24.56 -9.98 -8.11
C ASP A 144 -23.22 -9.22 -8.02
N ALA A 145 -22.36 -9.33 -9.04
CA ALA A 145 -21.00 -8.78 -9.07
C ALA A 145 -20.10 -9.22 -7.89
N SER A 146 -20.43 -10.33 -7.20
CA SER A 146 -19.58 -10.87 -6.12
C SER A 146 -18.38 -11.66 -6.65
N LYS A 147 -18.43 -12.13 -7.91
CA LYS A 147 -17.37 -12.89 -8.57
C LYS A 147 -17.12 -12.37 -9.98
N ILE A 148 -15.86 -12.22 -10.34
CA ILE A 148 -15.40 -11.77 -11.64
C ILE A 148 -14.39 -12.79 -12.16
N SER A 149 -14.76 -13.52 -13.20
CA SER A 149 -13.88 -14.43 -13.90
C SER A 149 -12.95 -13.64 -14.81
N CYS A 150 -11.66 -13.90 -14.70
CA CYS A 150 -10.63 -13.21 -15.45
C CYS A 150 -9.69 -14.22 -16.12
N LYS A 151 -9.12 -13.82 -17.26
CA LYS A 151 -8.02 -14.51 -17.92
C LYS A 151 -6.72 -13.79 -17.60
N ILE A 152 -5.68 -14.53 -17.26
CA ILE A 152 -4.36 -13.95 -16.97
C ILE A 152 -3.69 -13.61 -18.31
N THR A 153 -3.50 -12.32 -18.57
CA THR A 153 -2.85 -11.80 -19.79
C THR A 153 -1.36 -11.59 -19.60
N LYS A 154 -0.92 -11.32 -18.37
CA LYS A 154 0.49 -11.29 -17.98
C LYS A 154 0.65 -11.91 -16.59
N GLY A 155 1.28 -13.07 -16.55
CA GLY A 155 1.46 -13.86 -15.33
C GLY A 155 2.58 -13.36 -14.40
N GLY A 156 2.74 -14.02 -13.26
CA GLY A 156 3.77 -13.74 -12.27
C GLY A 156 3.40 -14.19 -10.86
N GLU A 157 4.29 -13.95 -9.91
CA GLU A 157 4.06 -14.24 -8.50
C GLU A 157 3.33 -13.07 -7.82
N LEU A 158 2.11 -13.30 -7.34
CA LEU A 158 1.32 -12.32 -6.63
C LEU A 158 1.37 -12.58 -5.12
N ALA A 159 2.03 -11.69 -4.39
CA ALA A 159 2.02 -11.71 -2.93
C ALA A 159 0.75 -11.08 -2.33
N SER A 160 0.50 -11.34 -1.05
CA SER A 160 -0.61 -10.75 -0.30
C SER A 160 -0.47 -9.22 -0.20
N ARG A 161 -1.59 -8.50 -0.09
CA ARG A 161 -1.64 -7.04 0.11
C ARG A 161 -1.02 -6.18 -1.00
N LYS A 162 -0.76 -6.76 -2.17
CA LYS A 162 -0.33 -6.05 -3.39
C LYS A 162 -1.46 -5.20 -3.96
N GLY A 163 -1.08 -4.19 -4.75
CA GLY A 163 -2.03 -3.25 -5.35
C GLY A 163 -3.01 -3.94 -6.30
N PHE A 164 -4.24 -3.45 -6.31
CA PHE A 164 -5.30 -3.81 -7.24
C PHE A 164 -5.81 -2.53 -7.90
N GLU A 165 -5.82 -2.49 -9.22
CA GLU A 165 -6.30 -1.33 -9.99
C GLU A 165 -7.05 -1.82 -11.23
N VAL A 166 -8.11 -1.11 -11.61
CA VAL A 166 -8.82 -1.36 -12.86
C VAL A 166 -8.45 -0.24 -13.82
N LYS A 167 -7.85 -0.60 -14.95
CA LYS A 167 -7.36 0.36 -15.94
C LYS A 167 -8.50 1.24 -16.44
N ASP A 168 -8.22 2.54 -16.58
CA ASP A 168 -9.17 3.55 -17.06
C ASP A 168 -10.43 3.71 -16.18
N LYS A 169 -10.48 3.09 -14.99
CA LYS A 169 -11.57 3.24 -14.02
C LYS A 169 -11.03 3.81 -12.72
N THR A 170 -11.71 4.86 -12.24
CA THR A 170 -11.32 5.55 -11.00
C THR A 170 -12.43 5.38 -9.98
N LEU A 171 -12.09 4.82 -8.82
CA LEU A 171 -12.96 4.87 -7.65
C LEU A 171 -13.16 6.32 -7.24
N ARG A 172 -14.41 6.76 -7.18
CA ARG A 172 -14.80 8.06 -6.61
C ARG A 172 -14.79 8.00 -5.08
N GLN A 173 -13.75 7.45 -4.46
CA GLN A 173 -13.57 7.61 -3.02
C GLN A 173 -12.91 8.95 -2.74
N GLN A 174 -13.74 9.92 -2.38
CA GLN A 174 -13.30 11.25 -2.00
C GLN A 174 -12.95 11.29 -0.52
N GLY A 175 -11.83 11.95 -0.20
CA GLY A 175 -11.44 12.27 1.17
C GLY A 175 -10.62 11.20 1.88
N LEU A 176 -10.44 11.43 3.19
CA LEU A 176 -9.65 10.60 4.09
C LEU A 176 -10.44 9.36 4.51
N THR A 177 -9.84 8.17 4.43
CA THR A 177 -10.42 6.98 5.05
C THR A 177 -10.50 7.15 6.57
N ASP A 178 -11.33 6.35 7.24
CA ASP A 178 -11.33 6.30 8.71
C ASP A 178 -9.98 5.86 9.28
N ARG A 179 -9.19 5.10 8.52
CA ARG A 179 -7.82 4.78 8.86
C ARG A 179 -6.92 6.02 8.76
N ASP A 180 -7.00 6.77 7.67
CA ASP A 180 -6.21 7.98 7.50
C ASP A 180 -6.55 9.02 8.58
N LYS A 181 -7.84 9.16 8.96
CA LYS A 181 -8.26 10.02 10.09
C LYS A 181 -7.59 9.59 11.40
N LYS A 182 -7.60 8.29 11.72
CA LYS A 182 -6.91 7.74 12.90
C LYS A 182 -5.40 7.96 12.83
N ASP A 183 -4.80 7.82 11.65
CA ASP A 183 -3.37 8.08 11.46
C ASP A 183 -3.05 9.56 11.72
N LEU A 184 -3.90 10.50 11.24
CA LEU A 184 -3.78 11.94 11.52
C LEU A 184 -3.95 12.28 13.00
N GLU A 185 -4.91 11.66 13.70
CA GLU A 185 -5.08 11.81 15.15
C GLU A 185 -3.84 11.31 15.92
N LYS A 186 -3.24 10.19 15.49
CA LYS A 186 -2.04 9.66 16.13
C LYS A 186 -0.79 10.52 15.83
N LEU A 187 -0.70 11.09 14.63
CA LEU A 187 0.33 12.05 14.22
C LEU A 187 0.29 13.33 15.05
N SER A 188 -0.89 13.91 15.26
CA SER A 188 -1.03 15.18 16.02
C SER A 188 -0.60 15.04 17.48
N ALA A 189 -0.64 13.82 18.02
CA ALA A 189 -0.18 13.50 19.36
C ALA A 189 1.35 13.21 19.47
N CYS A 190 2.13 13.34 18.40
CA CYS A 190 3.58 13.05 18.37
C CYS A 190 4.45 14.30 18.55
#